data_AF-A0A7J6AF72-F1
#
_entry.id   AF-A0A7J6AF72-F1
#
_cell.length_a   1.000
_cell.length_b   1.000
_cell.length_c   1.000
_cell.angle_alpha   90.00
_cell.angle_beta   90.00
_cell.angle_gamma   90.00
#
_symmetry.space_group_name_H-M   'P 1'
#
loop_
_entity.id
_entity.type
_entity.pdbx_description
1 polymer ?
#
loop_
_entity_poly.entity_id
_entity_poly.type
_entity_poly.pdbx_seq_one_letter_code
_entity_poly.pdbx_strand_id
1 'polypeptide(L)'
;MTLIPVFIWTLILWTQECRGQATVTQTPAVKSALPGETVTINCRTSQAVYKDSHGERLHWYQQKPGEAPKLLIKLANQLHSGIPA
;
A
#
# COMPACT_ATOMS: atom_id res chain seq x y z
N MET A 1 -10.42 11.65 45.78
CA MET A 1 -10.10 10.25 45.38
C MET A 1 -10.56 10.00 43.93
N THR A 2 -10.04 10.73 42.93
CA THR A 2 -10.41 10.53 41.51
C THR A 2 -9.33 10.94 40.51
N LEU A 3 -8.17 11.45 40.95
CA LEU A 3 -7.10 11.88 40.03
C LEU A 3 -6.45 10.69 39.31
N ILE A 4 -6.24 9.57 40.00
CA ILE A 4 -5.60 8.36 39.45
C ILE A 4 -6.36 7.81 38.22
N PRO A 5 -7.70 7.58 38.24
CA PRO A 5 -8.40 7.11 37.05
C PRO A 5 -8.42 8.13 35.90
N VAL A 6 -8.48 9.43 36.20
CA VAL A 6 -8.42 10.49 35.15
C VAL A 6 -7.04 10.52 34.48
N PHE A 7 -5.97 10.36 35.24
CA PHE A 7 -4.61 10.25 34.72
C PHE A 7 -4.41 8.98 33.89
N ILE A 8 -4.98 7.84 34.29
CA ILE A 8 -4.92 6.59 33.51
C ILE A 8 -5.66 6.72 32.18
N TRP A 9 -6.87 7.31 32.19
CA TRP A 9 -7.66 7.53 30.97
C TRP A 9 -6.99 8.50 30.01
N THR A 10 -6.41 9.57 30.52
CA THR A 10 -5.61 10.50 29.70
C THR A 10 -4.36 9.80 29.17
N LEU A 11 -3.61 9.03 29.96
CA LEU A 11 -2.41 8.34 29.45
C LEU A 11 -2.73 7.38 28.29
N ILE A 12 -3.83 6.63 28.36
CA ILE A 12 -4.27 5.69 27.30
C ILE A 12 -4.69 6.42 26.02
N LEU A 13 -5.29 7.61 26.12
CA LEU A 13 -5.64 8.43 24.97
C LEU A 13 -4.42 9.05 24.27
N TRP A 14 -3.29 9.17 24.97
CA TRP A 14 -2.05 9.78 24.47
C TRP A 14 -1.00 8.78 24.01
N THR A 15 -1.18 7.48 24.24
CA THR A 15 -0.41 6.45 23.52
C THR A 15 -0.91 6.37 22.08
N GLN A 16 -0.55 7.38 21.27
CA GLN A 16 -0.58 7.23 19.82
C GLN A 16 0.25 5.98 19.51
N GLU A 17 -0.40 4.97 18.93
CA GLU A 17 0.27 3.78 18.44
C GLU A 17 1.49 4.20 17.62
N CYS A 18 2.70 3.93 18.14
CA CYS A 18 3.90 3.96 17.32
C CYS A 18 3.76 2.83 16.30
N ARG A 19 3.10 3.10 15.16
CA ARG A 19 2.99 2.11 14.09
C ARG A 19 4.40 1.84 13.60
N GLY A 20 4.87 0.61 13.83
CA GLY A 20 6.15 0.14 13.29
C GLY A 20 6.22 0.36 11.78
N GLN A 21 7.43 0.37 11.22
CA GLN A 21 7.67 0.66 9.81
C GLN A 21 6.78 -0.20 8.89
N ALA A 22 5.93 0.47 8.08
CA ALA A 22 5.19 -0.17 7.02
C ALA A 22 6.14 -0.46 5.85
N THR A 23 6.12 -1.70 5.34
CA THR A 23 6.97 -2.11 4.21
C THR A 23 6.12 -2.76 3.12
N VAL A 24 6.58 -2.61 1.88
CA VAL A 24 5.99 -3.21 0.69
C VAL A 24 7.08 -4.05 0.02
N THR A 25 6.82 -5.34 -0.18
CA THR A 25 7.76 -6.28 -0.79
C THR A 25 7.20 -6.77 -2.12
N GLN A 26 8.00 -6.67 -3.18
CA GLN A 26 7.66 -7.22 -4.50
C GLN A 26 8.54 -8.42 -4.82
N THR A 27 7.94 -9.52 -5.26
CA THR A 27 8.66 -10.76 -5.56
C THR A 27 8.25 -11.37 -6.91
N PRO A 28 9.24 -11.79 -7.73
CA PRO A 28 10.69 -11.56 -7.57
C PRO A 28 11.05 -10.07 -7.76
N ALA A 29 12.23 -9.65 -7.27
CA ALA A 29 12.69 -8.26 -7.40
C ALA A 29 12.97 -7.85 -8.86
N VAL A 30 13.36 -8.82 -9.69
CA VAL A 30 13.58 -8.65 -11.13
C VAL A 30 12.98 -9.85 -11.85
N LYS A 31 12.32 -9.58 -12.98
CA LYS A 31 11.77 -10.61 -13.87
C LYS A 31 11.96 -10.19 -15.32
N SER A 32 12.55 -11.06 -16.12
CA SER A 32 12.62 -10.93 -17.57
C SER A 32 11.49 -11.73 -18.21
N ALA A 33 10.97 -11.25 -19.33
CA ALA A 33 9.93 -11.91 -20.11
C ALA A 33 10.11 -11.57 -21.59
N LEU A 34 9.67 -12.47 -22.46
CA LEU A 34 9.63 -12.25 -23.90
C LEU A 34 8.41 -11.39 -24.29
N PRO A 35 8.45 -10.68 -25.43
CA PRO A 35 7.29 -9.97 -25.95
C PRO A 35 6.08 -10.91 -26.10
N GLY A 36 4.94 -10.52 -25.54
CA GLY A 36 3.71 -11.30 -25.56
C GLY A 36 3.53 -12.28 -24.38
N GLU A 37 4.56 -12.47 -23.54
CA GLU A 37 4.41 -13.26 -22.32
C GLU A 37 3.68 -12.49 -21.22
N THR A 38 2.85 -13.22 -20.46
CA THR A 38 2.19 -12.67 -19.28
C THR A 38 3.14 -12.64 -18.08
N VAL A 39 3.29 -11.46 -17.48
CA VAL A 39 4.10 -11.27 -16.28
C VAL A 39 3.22 -11.04 -15.06
N THR A 40 3.35 -11.91 -14.06
CA THR A 40 2.80 -11.69 -12.71
C THR A 40 3.83 -11.01 -11.82
N ILE A 41 3.43 -9.91 -11.17
CA ILE A 41 4.18 -9.22 -10.12
C ILE A 41 3.41 -9.38 -8.81
N ASN A 42 4.07 -9.92 -7.78
CA ASN A 42 3.47 -10.05 -6.46
C ASN A 42 3.79 -8.84 -5.60
N CYS A 43 2.87 -8.44 -4.74
CA CYS A 43 3.05 -7.40 -3.75
C CYS A 43 2.55 -7.91 -2.40
N ARG A 44 3.38 -7.74 -1.36
CA ARG A 44 3.03 -8.04 0.03
C ARG A 44 3.31 -6.81 0.89
N THR A 45 2.31 -6.38 1.65
CA THR A 45 2.46 -5.32 2.65
C THR A 45 2.67 -5.94 4.04
N SER A 46 3.48 -5.30 4.89
CA SER A 46 3.69 -5.77 6.27
C SER A 46 2.48 -5.59 7.18
N GLN A 47 1.59 -4.67 6.82
CA GLN A 47 0.36 -4.35 7.53
C GLN A 47 -0.81 -4.37 6.54
N ALA A 48 -2.04 -4.48 7.06
CA ALA A 48 -3.24 -4.40 6.23
C ALA A 48 -3.31 -3.05 5.51
N VAL A 49 -3.62 -3.09 4.22
CA VAL A 49 -3.84 -1.87 3.43
C VAL A 49 -5.09 -1.17 3.95
N TYR A 50 -4.99 0.14 4.15
CA TYR A 50 -6.15 0.95 4.54
C TYR A 50 -7.25 0.84 3.47
N LYS A 51 -8.49 0.63 3.92
CA LYS A 51 -9.65 0.43 3.06
C LYS A 51 -10.80 1.32 3.51
N ASP A 52 -11.46 1.94 2.55
CA ASP A 52 -12.72 2.67 2.77
C ASP A 52 -13.80 2.17 1.81
N SER A 53 -14.92 2.90 1.74
CA SER A 53 -16.08 2.56 0.90
C SER A 53 -15.76 2.46 -0.60
N HIS A 54 -14.66 3.05 -1.07
CA HIS A 54 -14.27 2.99 -2.47
C HIS A 54 -13.30 1.84 -2.77
N GLY A 55 -12.58 1.32 -1.76
CA GLY A 55 -11.65 0.22 -1.92
C GLY A 55 -10.36 0.37 -1.12
N GLU A 56 -9.41 -0.53 -1.40
CA GLU A 56 -8.09 -0.56 -0.77
C GLU A 56 -7.20 0.54 -1.33
N ARG A 57 -6.52 1.32 -0.48
CA ARG A 57 -5.63 2.41 -0.90
C ARG A 57 -4.24 1.91 -1.29
N LEU A 58 -4.22 1.01 -2.27
CA LEU A 58 -3.03 0.49 -2.94
C LEU A 58 -3.10 0.78 -4.43
N HIS A 59 -1.99 1.20 -5.01
CA HIS A 59 -1.89 1.60 -6.41
C HIS A 59 -0.64 1.00 -7.04
N TRP A 60 -0.72 0.63 -8.32
CA TRP A 60 0.41 0.12 -9.10
C TRP A 60 0.86 1.17 -10.10
N TYR A 61 2.15 1.49 -10.07
CA TYR A 61 2.78 2.43 -10.99
C TYR A 61 3.83 1.72 -11.84
N GLN A 62 3.96 2.14 -13.09
CA GLN A 62 5.07 1.78 -13.96
C GLN A 62 5.97 2.99 -14.14
N GLN A 63 7.27 2.77 -13.95
CA GLN A 63 8.28 3.76 -14.26
C GLN A 63 9.23 3.18 -15.30
N LYS A 64 9.34 3.86 -16.45
CA LYS A 64 10.37 3.56 -17.44
C LYS A 64 11.62 4.40 -17.14
N PRO A 65 12.81 3.95 -17.55
CA PRO A 65 14.04 4.74 -17.38
C PRO A 65 13.87 6.15 -17.96
N GLY A 66 14.10 7.17 -17.14
CA GLY A 66 14.00 8.59 -17.54
C GLY A 66 12.58 9.17 -17.59
N GLU A 67 11.53 8.40 -17.30
CA GLU A 67 10.15 8.88 -17.28
C GLU A 67 9.60 9.03 -15.85
N ALA A 68 8.57 9.86 -15.70
CA ALA A 68 7.80 9.95 -14.46
C ALA A 68 6.96 8.67 -14.24
N PRO A 69 6.71 8.26 -12.98
CA PRO A 69 5.83 7.13 -12.69
C PRO A 69 4.41 7.34 -13.26
N LYS A 70 3.94 6.36 -14.03
CA LYS A 70 2.58 6.33 -14.60
C LYS A 70 1.70 5.35 -13.84
N LEU A 71 0.51 5.80 -13.43
CA LEU A 71 -0.47 4.95 -12.75
C LEU A 71 -1.05 3.90 -13.72
N LEU A 72 -0.95 2.62 -13.34
CA LEU A 72 -1.52 1.49 -14.08
C LEU A 72 -2.81 0.96 -13.46
N ILE A 73 -2.80 0.67 -12.16
CA ILE A 73 -3.94 0.08 -11.44
C ILE A 73 -4.18 0.92 -10.18
N LYS A 74 -5.43 1.33 -9.95
CA LYS A 74 -5.88 2.02 -8.75
C LYS A 74 -6.74 1.11 -7.88
N LEU A 75 -6.86 1.45 -6.60
CA LEU A 75 -7.73 0.76 -5.64
C LEU A 75 -7.48 -0.77 -5.58
N ALA A 76 -6.21 -1.15 -5.65
CA ALA A 76 -5.65 -2.50 -5.76
C ALA A 76 -5.99 -3.29 -7.04
N ASN A 77 -7.19 -3.16 -7.59
CA ASN A 77 -7.71 -4.05 -8.64
C ASN A 77 -8.43 -3.35 -9.80
N GLN A 78 -8.47 -2.02 -9.84
CA GLN A 78 -9.13 -1.28 -10.92
C GLN A 78 -8.11 -0.74 -11.92
N LEU A 79 -8.19 -1.17 -13.18
CA LEU A 79 -7.35 -0.63 -14.24
C LEU A 79 -7.56 0.90 -14.39
N HIS A 80 -6.48 1.66 -14.46
CA HIS A 80 -6.55 3.10 -14.69
C HIS A 80 -6.98 3.41 -16.12
N SER A 81 -7.74 4.49 -16.31
CA SER A 81 -8.24 4.87 -17.64
C SER A 81 -7.08 5.14 -18.60
N GLY A 82 -7.23 4.68 -19.86
CA GLY A 82 -6.20 4.82 -20.89
C GLY A 82 -5.07 3.80 -20.82
N ILE A 83 -5.15 2.79 -19.94
CA ILE A 83 -4.28 1.62 -19.96
C ILE A 83 -4.97 0.50 -20.76
N PRO A 84 -4.31 -0.08 -21.79
CA PRO A 84 -4.85 -1.21 -22.54
C PRO A 84 -5.05 -2.46 -21.65
N ALA A 85 -6.03 -3.28 -22.02
CA ALA A 85 -6.25 -4.61 -21.46
C ALA A 85 -5.28 -5.63 -22.06
#